data_AF-A0A2D4F8B3-F1
#
_entry.id   AF-A0A2D4F8B3-F1
#
_cell.length_a   1.000
_cell.length_b   1.000
_cell.length_c   1.000
_cell.angle_alpha   90.00
_cell.angle_beta   90.00
_cell.angle_gamma   90.00
#
_symmetry.space_group_name_H-M   'P 1'
#
loop_
_entity.id
_entity.type
_entity.pdbx_description
1 polymer ?
#
loop_
_entity_poly.entity_id
_entity_poly.type
_entity_poly.pdbx_seq_one_letter_code
_entity_poly.pdbx_strand_id
1 'polypeptide(L)'
;MGIKHDVQTASGGDYWRILNPGEYRVTAKAEAYNPSVKTCSVFYDIGATQCNFILSRSNWKRIREIIAMNGNHPLGRPMLGRPMTPKERMRWRMRMRQRARLRQKMLERLRKARTSIPTTVPPSS
;
A
#
# COMPACT_ATOMS: atom_id res chain seq x y z
N MET A 1 -3.34 -27.28 7.41
CA MET A 1 -2.55 -26.27 8.14
C MET A 1 -1.13 -26.31 7.58
N GLY A 2 -0.74 -25.31 6.78
CA GLY A 2 0.60 -25.23 6.18
C GLY A 2 1.56 -24.48 7.10
N ILE A 3 2.79 -24.98 7.21
CA ILE A 3 3.79 -24.38 8.09
C ILE A 3 4.29 -23.05 7.51
N LYS A 4 4.31 -22.00 8.35
CA LYS A 4 4.87 -20.68 8.00
C LYS A 4 6.39 -20.75 7.93
N HIS A 5 6.89 -21.25 6.81
CA HIS A 5 8.29 -21.19 6.46
C HIS A 5 8.41 -20.38 5.19
N ASP A 6 9.15 -19.29 5.22
CA ASP A 6 9.51 -18.55 4.00
C ASP A 6 10.76 -19.21 3.39
N VAL A 7 10.90 -19.16 2.06
CA VAL A 7 12.11 -19.57 1.34
C VAL A 7 12.77 -18.33 0.74
N GLN A 8 14.10 -18.31 0.70
CA GLN A 8 14.88 -17.27 0.03
C GLN A 8 15.34 -17.75 -1.34
N THR A 9 15.40 -16.84 -2.30
CA THR A 9 15.96 -17.08 -3.63
C THR A 9 17.48 -17.19 -3.56
N ALA A 10 18.07 -18.00 -4.44
CA ALA A 10 19.50 -17.99 -4.73
C ALA A 10 19.93 -16.66 -5.40
N SER A 11 21.23 -16.47 -5.58
CA SER A 11 21.80 -15.28 -6.22
C SER A 11 21.32 -15.08 -7.66
N GLY A 12 21.00 -16.15 -8.38
CA GLY A 12 20.42 -16.12 -9.73
C GLY A 12 18.91 -15.84 -9.78
N GLY A 13 18.24 -15.77 -8.63
CA GLY A 13 16.78 -15.60 -8.55
C GLY A 13 16.00 -16.92 -8.49
N ASP A 14 16.67 -18.06 -8.67
CA ASP A 14 16.07 -19.39 -8.55
C ASP A 14 15.63 -19.68 -7.11
N TYR A 15 14.57 -20.48 -6.97
CA TYR A 15 14.07 -20.92 -5.67
C TYR A 15 13.48 -22.32 -5.77
N TRP A 16 13.49 -23.05 -4.66
CA TRP A 16 12.87 -24.36 -4.55
C TRP A 16 12.05 -24.47 -3.27
N ARG A 17 10.81 -24.92 -3.40
CA ARG A 17 9.94 -25.20 -2.26
C ARG A 17 9.28 -26.56 -2.44
N ILE A 18 9.64 -27.49 -1.56
CA ILE A 18 9.03 -28.82 -1.50
C ILE A 18 7.64 -28.68 -0.90
N LEU A 19 6.62 -29.14 -1.63
CA LEU A 19 5.22 -29.13 -1.24
C LEU A 19 4.59 -30.45 -1.68
N ASN A 20 3.56 -30.87 -0.95
CA ASN A 20 2.69 -31.95 -1.42
C ASN A 20 1.85 -31.45 -2.60
N PRO A 21 1.31 -32.35 -3.43
CA PRO A 21 0.39 -31.97 -4.50
C PRO A 21 -0.80 -31.14 -3.97
N GLY A 22 -1.17 -30.11 -4.72
CA GLY A 22 -2.20 -29.15 -4.32
C GLY A 22 -2.02 -27.77 -4.97
N GLU A 23 -2.96 -26.88 -4.68
CA GLU A 23 -2.96 -25.50 -5.17
C GLU A 23 -2.52 -24.55 -4.05
N TYR A 24 -1.52 -23.71 -4.34
CA TYR A 24 -0.88 -22.84 -3.34
C TYR A 24 -0.89 -21.38 -3.78
N ARG A 25 -1.34 -20.49 -2.89
CA ARG A 25 -1.26 -19.05 -3.10
C ARG A 25 0.09 -18.52 -2.60
N VAL A 26 1.03 -18.31 -3.50
CA VAL A 26 2.43 -17.97 -3.20
C VAL A 26 2.65 -16.47 -3.36
N THR A 27 3.35 -15.86 -2.40
CA THR A 27 3.73 -14.44 -2.44
C THR A 27 5.24 -14.29 -2.57
N ALA A 28 5.70 -13.66 -3.64
CA ALA A 28 7.10 -13.29 -3.82
C ALA A 28 7.32 -11.82 -3.40
N LYS A 29 8.36 -11.58 -2.61
CA LYS A 29 8.74 -10.26 -2.09
C LYS A 29 10.24 -10.07 -2.18
N ALA A 30 10.67 -8.88 -2.60
CA ALA A 30 12.06 -8.47 -2.63
C ALA A 30 12.17 -6.99 -2.22
N GLU A 31 13.29 -6.60 -1.63
CA GLU A 31 13.53 -5.21 -1.26
C GLU A 31 13.53 -4.31 -2.50
N ALA A 32 12.92 -3.13 -2.41
CA ALA A 32 12.79 -2.17 -3.52
C ALA A 32 11.96 -2.66 -4.73
N TYR A 33 11.21 -3.75 -4.58
CA TYR A 33 10.21 -4.21 -5.54
C TYR A 33 8.81 -4.27 -4.91
N ASN A 34 7.76 -4.24 -5.74
CA ASN A 34 6.39 -4.51 -5.30
C ASN A 34 6.19 -6.02 -5.16
N PRO A 35 5.55 -6.50 -4.09
CA PRO A 35 5.26 -7.92 -3.94
C PRO A 35 4.28 -8.39 -5.00
N SER A 36 4.45 -9.63 -5.45
CA SER A 36 3.55 -10.28 -6.42
C SER A 36 2.98 -11.55 -5.81
N VAL A 37 1.69 -11.80 -6.07
CA VAL A 37 0.98 -12.99 -5.60
C VAL A 37 0.51 -13.78 -6.80
N LYS A 38 0.80 -15.09 -6.81
CA LYS A 38 0.39 -16.00 -7.87
C LYS A 38 -0.06 -17.31 -7.26
N THR A 39 -1.01 -17.96 -7.93
CA THR A 39 -1.41 -19.32 -7.58
C THR A 39 -0.55 -20.31 -8.35
N CYS A 40 0.12 -21.20 -7.63
CA CYS A 40 1.00 -22.23 -8.16
C CYS A 40 0.41 -23.61 -7.86
N SER A 41 0.30 -24.45 -8.87
CA SER A 41 -0.19 -25.82 -8.73
C SER A 41 0.98 -26.80 -8.67
N VAL A 42 0.89 -27.76 -7.76
CA VAL A 42 1.80 -28.90 -7.65
C VAL A 42 1.00 -30.13 -7.99
N PHE A 43 1.39 -30.80 -9.08
CA PHE A 43 0.71 -31.99 -9.57
C PHE A 43 1.33 -33.26 -8.97
N TYR A 44 0.65 -34.40 -9.13
CA TYR A 44 1.17 -35.71 -8.73
C TYR A 44 2.22 -36.26 -9.72
N ASP A 45 2.41 -35.60 -10.85
CA ASP A 45 3.35 -36.01 -11.89
C ASP A 45 4.80 -35.97 -11.40
N ILE A 46 5.63 -36.81 -12.00
CA ILE A 46 7.05 -36.90 -11.68
C ILE A 46 7.75 -35.62 -12.18
N GLY A 47 8.15 -34.75 -11.25
CA GLY A 47 8.95 -33.56 -11.55
C GLY A 47 8.60 -32.33 -10.72
N ALA A 48 9.38 -31.27 -10.87
CA ALA A 48 9.11 -29.99 -10.24
C ALA A 48 8.22 -29.12 -11.13
N THR A 49 7.16 -28.53 -10.56
CA THR A 49 6.37 -27.52 -11.27
C THR A 49 7.05 -26.16 -11.19
N GLN A 50 7.18 -25.49 -12.33
CA GLN A 50 7.75 -24.14 -12.38
C GLN A 50 6.67 -23.09 -12.10
N CYS A 51 6.97 -22.11 -11.25
CA CYS A 51 6.05 -21.01 -10.97
C CYS A 51 6.78 -19.66 -10.91
N ASN A 52 7.06 -19.08 -12.08
CA ASN A 52 7.89 -17.88 -12.15
C ASN A 52 7.15 -16.62 -11.68
N PHE A 53 7.91 -15.71 -11.06
CA PHE A 53 7.47 -14.39 -10.60
C PHE A 53 8.29 -13.29 -11.27
N ILE A 54 7.61 -12.25 -11.73
CA ILE A 54 8.25 -11.02 -12.20
C ILE A 54 7.80 -9.91 -11.25
N LEU A 55 8.75 -9.23 -10.61
CA LEU A 55 8.47 -8.15 -9.69
C LEU A 55 8.74 -6.80 -10.35
N SER A 56 7.81 -5.86 -10.19
CA SER A 56 8.01 -4.47 -10.65
C SER A 56 8.77 -3.66 -9.60
N ARG A 57 9.66 -2.76 -10.04
CA ARG A 57 10.40 -1.88 -9.10
C ARG A 57 9.43 -0.99 -8.32
N SER A 58 9.63 -0.89 -7.01
CA SER A 58 8.86 0.02 -6.17
C SER A 58 9.50 1.42 -6.16
N ASN A 59 8.66 2.45 -6.18
CA ASN A 59 9.12 3.84 -6.09
C ASN A 59 9.27 4.29 -4.62
N TRP A 60 9.42 3.35 -3.69
CA TRP A 60 9.33 3.62 -2.25
C TRP A 60 10.43 4.54 -1.74
N LYS A 61 11.61 4.54 -2.38
CA LYS A 61 12.67 5.50 -2.07
C LYS A 61 12.22 6.94 -2.36
N ARG A 62 11.74 7.21 -3.57
CA ARG A 62 11.22 8.53 -3.96
C ARG A 62 10.00 8.94 -3.14
N ILE A 63 9.08 8.00 -2.87
CA ILE A 63 7.92 8.25 -2.02
C ILE A 63 8.36 8.68 -0.62
N ARG A 64 9.35 8.00 -0.03
CA ARG A 64 9.92 8.38 1.27
C ARG A 64 10.57 9.77 1.25
N GLU A 65 11.32 10.08 0.20
CA GLU A 65 11.93 11.42 0.01
C GLU A 65 10.88 12.52 -0.09
N ILE A 66 9.82 12.33 -0.90
CA ILE A 66 8.69 13.28 -1.02
C ILE A 66 7.98 13.47 0.32
N ILE A 67 7.76 12.38 1.07
CA ILE A 67 7.14 12.45 2.40
C ILE A 67 7.99 13.29 3.36
N ALA A 68 9.31 13.09 3.35
CA ALA A 68 10.25 13.84 4.18
C ALA A 68 10.32 15.33 3.78
N MET A 69 10.34 15.63 2.47
CA MET A 69 10.38 17.00 1.94
C MET A 69 9.08 17.77 2.21
N ASN A 70 7.91 17.13 2.06
CA ASN A 70 6.62 17.81 2.17
C ASN A 70 6.13 17.93 3.62
N GLY A 71 6.87 17.42 4.61
CA GLY A 71 6.46 17.35 6.02
C GLY A 71 5.18 16.53 6.27
N ASN A 72 4.63 15.93 5.21
CA ASN A 72 3.38 15.18 5.19
C ASN A 72 3.70 13.71 5.43
N HIS A 73 4.15 13.42 6.64
CA HIS A 73 4.18 12.04 7.11
C HIS A 73 2.70 11.65 7.27
N PRO A 74 2.19 10.63 6.55
CA PRO A 74 0.86 10.10 6.88
C PRO A 74 0.90 9.86 8.38
N LEU A 75 -0.07 10.44 9.13
CA LEU A 75 -0.14 10.30 10.59
C LEU A 75 0.19 8.86 10.88
N GLY A 76 1.39 8.61 11.41
CA GLY A 76 1.93 7.26 11.46
C GLY A 76 0.85 6.43 12.10
N ARG A 77 0.21 5.55 11.33
CA ARG A 77 -0.69 4.58 11.91
C ARG A 77 0.23 3.88 12.88
N PRO A 78 -0.02 3.94 14.20
CA PRO A 78 0.89 3.33 15.16
C PRO A 78 1.14 1.93 14.64
N MET A 79 2.41 1.65 14.32
CA MET A 79 2.83 0.34 13.83
C MET A 79 2.16 -0.70 14.73
N LEU A 80 1.52 -1.68 14.11
CA LEU A 80 0.70 -2.72 14.76
C LEU A 80 1.24 -3.05 16.16
N GLY A 81 0.49 -2.70 17.22
CA GLY A 81 0.77 -3.14 18.59
C GLY A 81 1.45 -2.17 19.56
N ARG A 82 1.95 -0.98 19.16
CA ARG A 82 2.53 -0.02 20.13
C ARG A 82 1.50 1.01 20.62
N PRO A 83 1.14 1.04 21.92
CA PRO A 83 0.28 2.08 22.48
C PRO A 83 0.97 3.45 22.46
N MET A 84 0.23 4.51 22.09
CA MET A 84 0.73 5.88 22.08
C MET A 84 0.99 6.40 23.51
N THR A 85 2.13 7.07 23.69
CA THR A 85 2.42 7.81 24.93
C THR A 85 1.42 8.98 25.12
N PRO A 86 1.20 9.47 26.35
CA PRO A 86 0.31 10.61 26.61
C PRO A 86 0.66 11.86 25.78
N LYS A 87 1.95 12.18 25.64
CA LYS A 87 2.44 13.32 24.83
C LYS A 87 2.14 13.14 23.35
N GLU A 88 2.35 11.96 22.79
CA GLU A 88 2.00 11.65 21.40
C GLU A 88 0.49 11.72 21.16
N ARG A 89 -0.31 11.21 22.10
CA ARG A 89 -1.78 11.24 22.03
C ARG A 89 -2.32 12.67 22.01
N MET A 90 -1.76 13.55 22.84
CA MET A 90 -2.14 14.97 22.85
C MET A 90 -1.77 15.65 21.52
N ARG A 91 -0.54 15.46 21.03
CA ARG A 91 -0.09 16.01 19.74
C ARG A 91 -0.95 15.50 18.58
N TRP A 92 -1.33 14.22 18.61
CA TRP A 92 -2.22 13.62 17.62
C TRP A 92 -3.62 14.25 17.64
N ARG A 93 -4.22 14.40 18.83
CA ARG A 93 -5.51 15.10 19.00
C ARG A 93 -5.48 16.52 18.44
N MET A 94 -4.41 17.27 18.72
CA MET A 94 -4.26 18.64 18.19
C MET A 94 -4.13 18.66 16.66
N ARG A 95 -3.28 17.80 16.07
CA ARG A 95 -3.14 17.68 14.62
C ARG A 95 -4.45 17.27 13.94
N MET A 96 -5.22 16.36 14.54
CA MET A 96 -6.54 15.96 14.02
C MET A 96 -7.54 17.12 14.02
N ARG A 97 -7.58 17.91 15.11
CA ARG A 97 -8.41 19.13 15.17
C ARG A 97 -8.02 20.14 14.08
N GLN A 98 -6.71 20.37 13.90
CA GLN A 98 -6.22 21.27 12.84
C GLN A 98 -6.59 20.77 11.44
N ARG A 99 -6.41 19.47 11.14
CA ARG A 99 -6.82 18.88 9.86
C ARG A 99 -8.32 18.99 9.63
N ALA A 100 -9.16 18.77 10.65
CA ALA A 100 -10.61 18.93 10.55
C ALA A 100 -10.99 20.38 10.19
N ARG A 101 -10.37 21.37 10.83
CA ARG A 101 -10.56 22.80 10.51
C ARG A 101 -10.16 23.14 9.08
N LEU A 102 -8.99 22.68 8.63
CA LEU A 102 -8.53 22.90 7.25
C LEU A 102 -9.48 22.24 6.24
N ARG A 103 -9.94 21.02 6.53
CA ARG A 103 -10.92 20.31 5.70
C ARG A 103 -12.25 21.06 5.61
N GLN A 104 -12.75 21.58 6.74
CA GLN A 104 -13.96 22.43 6.76
C GLN A 104 -13.79 23.67 5.88
N LYS A 105 -12.68 24.42 6.06
CA LYS A 105 -12.37 25.60 5.23
C LYS A 105 -12.29 25.26 3.74
N MET A 106 -11.69 24.12 3.38
CA MET A 106 -11.62 23.67 2.00
C MET A 106 -12.99 23.31 1.43
N LEU A 107 -13.83 22.59 2.17
CA LEU A 107 -15.21 22.28 1.77
C LEU A 107 -16.03 23.54 1.56
N GLU A 108 -15.85 24.53 2.43
CA GLU A 108 -16.50 25.83 2.31
C GLU A 108 -16.04 26.59 1.06
N ARG A 109 -14.73 26.59 0.76
CA ARG A 109 -14.18 27.14 -0.49
C ARG A 109 -14.78 26.46 -1.72
N LEU A 110 -14.85 25.13 -1.73
CA LEU A 110 -15.44 24.36 -2.83
C LEU A 110 -16.93 24.67 -3.00
N ARG A 111 -17.67 24.77 -1.88
CA ARG A 111 -19.09 25.16 -1.90
C ARG A 111 -19.29 26.55 -2.48
N LYS A 112 -18.48 27.52 -2.05
CA LYS A 112 -18.53 28.91 -2.55
C LYS A 112 -18.21 29.00 -4.05
N ALA A 113 -17.21 28.23 -4.50
CA ALA A 113 -16.86 28.14 -5.93
C ALA A 113 -17.98 27.52 -6.77
N ARG A 114 -18.76 26.59 -6.21
CA ARG A 114 -19.90 25.97 -6.89
C ARG A 114 -21.11 26.92 -7.02
N THR A 115 -21.32 27.81 -6.06
CA THR A 115 -22.39 28.83 -6.10
C THR A 115 -22.06 30.01 -7.01
N SER A 116 -20.81 30.17 -7.45
CA SER A 116 -20.39 31.25 -8.35
C SER A 116 -20.37 30.87 -9.83
N ILE A 117 -20.85 29.68 -10.21
CA ILE A 117 -21.01 29.29 -11.62
C ILE A 117 -22.35 29.87 -12.10
N PRO A 118 -22.38 30.84 -13.03
CA PRO A 118 -23.63 31.33 -13.59
C PRO A 118 -24.21 30.24 -14.50
N THR A 119 -25.47 29.87 -14.29
CA THR A 119 -26.21 29.01 -15.23
C THR A 119 -26.46 29.81 -16.50
N THR A 120 -25.55 29.73 -17.47
CA THR A 120 -25.80 30.24 -18.82
C THR A 120 -26.81 29.31 -19.49
N VAL A 121 -28.08 29.70 -19.48
CA VAL A 121 -29.11 29.09 -20.33
C VAL A 121 -28.68 29.28 -21.80
N PRO A 122 -28.60 28.21 -22.61
CA PRO A 122 -28.27 28.36 -24.02
C PRO A 122 -29.45 29.05 -24.74
N PRO A 123 -29.20 29.97 -25.69
CA PRO A 123 -30.27 30.56 -26.48
C PRO A 123 -30.86 29.49 -27.41
N SER A 124 -32.18 29.41 -27.43
CA SER A 124 -32.94 28.60 -28.37
C SER A 124 -32.93 29.23 -29.75
N SER A 125 -32.58 28.46 -30.79
CA SER A 125 -32.83 28.75 -32.20
C SER A 125 -33.06 27.45 -32.94
#